data_AF-A0A3N6RHW0-F1
#
_entry.id   AF-A0A3N6RHW0-F1
#
_cell.length_a   1.000
_cell.length_b   1.000
_cell.length_c   1.000
_cell.angle_alpha   90.00
_cell.angle_beta   90.00
_cell.angle_gamma   90.00
#
_symmetry.space_group_name_H-M   'P 1'
#
loop_
_entity.id
_entity.type
_entity.pdbx_description
1 polymer ?
#
loop_
_entity_poly.entity_id
_entity_poly.type
_entity_poly.pdbx_seq_one_letter_code
_entity_poly.pdbx_strand_id
1 'polypeptide(L)'
;MRCIRPFEMLNSAPASRAIKQKPFKFFTQVINHPLFLEVISHGWNSLHPLYHSRSTLKLFQTKLKGLKSEIQGLNKDMFGDLLSRVEHAYDDLCLKQTVATDFPSTEAFEEVSAGWEH
;
A
#
# COMPACT_ATOMS: atom_id res chain seq x y z
N MET A 1 -9.22 -29.02 4.99
CA MET A 1 -9.82 -28.14 3.94
C MET A 1 -8.68 -27.50 3.14
N ARG A 2 -8.81 -27.27 1.83
CA ARG A 2 -7.85 -26.41 1.13
C ARG A 2 -8.30 -24.98 1.30
N CYS A 3 -7.49 -24.16 1.95
CA CYS A 3 -7.67 -22.72 1.93
C CYS A 3 -7.72 -22.27 0.46
N ILE A 4 -8.88 -21.80 0.02
CA ILE A 4 -9.05 -21.33 -1.37
C ILE A 4 -8.28 -20.02 -1.43
N ARG A 5 -7.05 -20.04 -1.96
CA ARG A 5 -6.27 -18.83 -2.17
C ARG A 5 -7.08 -17.88 -3.04
N PRO A 6 -7.50 -16.69 -2.56
CA PRO A 6 -8.14 -15.69 -3.41
C PRO A 6 -7.24 -15.34 -4.60
N PHE A 7 -5.93 -15.46 -4.43
CA PHE A 7 -4.93 -15.17 -5.45
C PHE A 7 -4.77 -16.26 -6.52
N GLU A 8 -5.16 -17.52 -6.25
CA GLU A 8 -5.20 -18.54 -7.31
C GLU A 8 -6.32 -18.27 -8.32
N MET A 9 -7.42 -17.62 -7.90
CA MET A 9 -8.50 -17.20 -8.82
C MET A 9 -8.10 -16.05 -9.76
N LEU A 10 -7.02 -15.30 -9.47
CA LEU A 10 -6.50 -14.29 -10.40
C LEU A 10 -5.59 -14.88 -11.48
N ASN A 11 -5.01 -16.06 -11.25
CA ASN A 11 -4.06 -16.71 -12.16
C ASN A 11 -4.61 -17.97 -12.86
N SER A 12 -5.81 -18.45 -12.52
CA SER A 12 -6.43 -19.61 -13.15
C SER A 12 -7.33 -19.29 -14.36
N ALA A 13 -7.38 -18.04 -14.81
CA ALA A 13 -8.06 -17.71 -16.05
C ALA A 13 -7.30 -18.32 -17.24
N PRO A 14 -7.97 -18.97 -18.22
CA PRO A 14 -7.31 -19.36 -19.46
C PRO A 14 -6.63 -18.13 -20.07
N ALA A 15 -5.57 -18.32 -20.84
CA ALA A 15 -4.69 -17.30 -21.42
C ALA A 15 -5.38 -16.30 -22.41
N SER A 16 -6.60 -15.85 -22.13
CA SER A 16 -7.25 -14.71 -22.74
C SER A 16 -6.74 -13.44 -22.07
N ARG A 17 -5.78 -12.78 -22.72
CA ARG A 17 -5.27 -11.42 -22.44
C ARG A 17 -5.12 -11.11 -20.95
N ALA A 18 -3.91 -11.27 -20.43
CA ALA A 18 -3.51 -10.65 -19.16
C ALA A 18 -3.97 -9.18 -19.18
N ILE A 19 -5.06 -8.89 -18.49
CA ILE A 19 -5.50 -7.53 -18.22
C ILE A 19 -4.33 -6.96 -17.44
N LYS A 20 -3.59 -6.02 -18.03
CA LYS A 20 -2.57 -5.26 -17.34
C LYS A 20 -3.29 -4.44 -16.27
N GLN A 21 -3.61 -5.07 -15.14
CA GLN A 21 -4.22 -4.45 -13.98
C GLN A 21 -3.25 -3.35 -13.59
N LYS A 22 -3.63 -2.09 -13.86
CA LYS A 22 -2.86 -0.96 -13.36
C LYS A 22 -2.85 -1.11 -11.83
N PRO A 23 -1.69 -0.99 -11.18
CA PRO A 23 -1.64 -1.00 -9.73
C PRO A 23 -2.67 0.00 -9.18
N PHE A 24 -3.46 -0.45 -8.21
CA PHE A 24 -4.36 0.44 -7.48
C PHE A 24 -3.50 1.56 -6.86
N LYS A 25 -3.89 2.81 -7.09
CA LYS A 25 -3.06 3.95 -6.69
C LYS A 25 -3.57 4.53 -5.37
N PHE A 26 -2.82 4.32 -4.30
CA PHE A 26 -3.14 4.78 -2.94
C PHE A 26 -2.87 6.27 -2.69
N PHE A 27 -3.02 7.14 -3.69
CA PHE A 27 -2.63 8.55 -3.57
C PHE A 27 -3.35 9.30 -2.45
N THR A 28 -4.62 8.98 -2.20
CA THR A 28 -5.42 9.64 -1.17
C THR A 28 -4.95 9.26 0.24
N GLN A 29 -4.35 8.08 0.43
CA GLN A 29 -3.97 7.60 1.76
C GLN A 29 -2.60 8.13 2.22
N VAL A 30 -1.79 8.65 1.30
CA VAL A 30 -0.47 9.23 1.63
C VAL A 30 -0.59 10.43 2.59
N ILE A 31 -1.73 11.12 2.59
CA ILE A 31 -1.98 12.24 3.51
C ILE A 31 -2.05 11.79 4.97
N ASN A 32 -2.36 10.52 5.23
CA ASN A 32 -2.43 9.93 6.56
C ASN A 32 -1.04 9.49 7.08
N HIS A 33 0.00 9.62 6.26
CA HIS A 33 1.37 9.31 6.67
C HIS A 33 1.78 10.29 7.79
N PRO A 34 2.34 9.81 8.93
CA PRO A 34 2.69 10.68 10.06
C PRO A 34 3.70 11.78 9.66
N LEU A 35 4.65 11.44 8.80
CA LEU A 35 5.66 12.37 8.27
C LEU A 35 5.19 13.22 7.07
N PHE A 36 3.92 13.13 6.65
CA PHE A 36 3.44 13.82 5.44
C PHE A 36 3.70 15.34 5.49
N LEU A 37 3.24 16.01 6.55
CA LEU A 37 3.39 17.46 6.68
C LEU A 37 4.86 17.88 6.80
N GLU A 38 5.68 17.11 7.50
CA GLU A 38 7.10 17.36 7.67
C GLU A 38 7.83 17.31 6.33
N VAL A 39 7.64 16.24 5.56
CA VAL A 39 8.27 16.04 4.25
C VAL A 39 7.82 17.10 3.24
N ILE A 40 6.53 17.46 3.25
CA ILE A 40 6.02 18.53 2.38
C ILE A 40 6.64 19.88 2.76
N SER A 41 6.69 20.21 4.06
CA SER A 41 7.30 21.45 4.55
C SER A 41 8.78 21.53 4.20
N HIS A 42 9.53 20.45 4.45
CA HIS A 42 10.95 20.36 4.13
C HIS A 42 11.19 20.49 2.62
N GLY A 43 10.45 19.74 1.80
CA GLY A 43 10.57 19.80 0.33
C GLY A 43 10.19 21.16 -0.25
N TRP A 44 9.23 21.87 0.38
CA TRP A 44 8.80 23.19 -0.07
C TRP A 44 9.80 24.30 0.27
N ASN A 45 10.40 24.22 1.46
CA ASN A 45 11.29 25.23 2.01
C ASN A 45 12.77 25.03 1.64
N SER A 46 13.19 23.81 1.29
CA SER A 46 14.58 23.51 0.89
C SER A 46 14.99 24.13 -0.46
N LEU A 47 14.02 24.39 -1.33
CA LEU A 47 14.25 24.95 -2.67
C LEU A 47 14.11 26.48 -2.69
N HIS A 48 14.83 27.12 -3.62
CA HIS A 48 14.94 28.57 -3.75
C HIS A 48 13.58 29.30 -3.65
N PRO A 49 13.51 30.46 -2.98
CA PRO A 49 12.29 31.27 -2.92
C PRO A 49 11.75 31.59 -4.31
N LEU A 50 10.41 31.61 -4.45
CA LEU A 50 9.77 32.03 -5.68
C LEU A 50 9.80 33.56 -5.73
N TYR A 51 10.66 34.13 -6.56
CA TYR A 51 10.71 35.58 -6.81
C TYR A 51 9.98 35.92 -8.10
N HIS A 52 9.37 37.10 -8.19
CA HIS A 52 8.68 37.59 -9.40
C HIS A 52 9.69 37.83 -10.53
N SER A 53 9.74 36.93 -11.51
CA SER A 53 10.64 36.97 -12.65
C SER A 53 10.10 36.14 -13.81
N ARG A 54 10.76 36.24 -14.97
CA ARG A 54 10.45 35.36 -16.11
C ARG A 54 10.75 33.88 -15.82
N SER A 55 11.57 33.58 -14.81
CA SER A 55 11.93 32.21 -14.40
C SER A 55 11.04 31.63 -13.30
N THR A 56 10.09 32.38 -12.73
CA THR A 56 9.25 31.93 -11.60
C THR A 56 8.51 30.63 -11.91
N LEU A 57 7.90 30.52 -13.09
CA LEU A 57 7.17 29.32 -13.50
C LEU A 57 8.09 28.09 -13.61
N LYS A 58 9.32 28.29 -14.11
CA LYS A 58 10.30 27.21 -14.22
C LYS A 58 10.76 26.73 -12.84
N LEU A 59 11.03 27.67 -11.93
CA LEU A 59 11.38 27.35 -10.53
C LEU A 59 10.22 26.65 -9.81
N PHE A 60 9.00 27.13 -10.00
CA PHE A 60 7.79 26.51 -9.44
C PHE A 60 7.59 25.08 -9.96
N GLN A 61 7.76 24.86 -11.27
CA GLN A 61 7.69 23.52 -11.83
C GLN A 61 8.76 22.58 -11.26
N THR A 62 9.98 23.07 -11.05
CA THR A 62 11.05 22.30 -10.40
C THR A 62 10.69 21.95 -8.95
N LYS A 63 10.13 22.90 -8.19
CA LYS A 63 9.60 22.64 -6.83
C LYS A 63 8.56 21.53 -6.82
N LEU A 64 7.56 21.61 -7.69
CA LEU A 64 6.51 20.58 -7.78
C LEU A 64 7.07 19.21 -8.19
N LYS A 65 8.05 19.18 -9.09
CA LYS A 65 8.71 17.92 -9.48
C LYS A 65 9.48 17.29 -8.32
N GLY A 66 10.20 18.09 -7.52
CA GLY A 66 10.87 17.62 -6.31
C GLY A 66 9.88 17.05 -5.31
N LEU A 67 8.84 17.83 -4.99
CA LEU A 67 7.80 17.42 -4.04
C LEU A 67 7.09 16.13 -4.47
N LYS A 68 6.84 15.96 -5.77
CA LYS A 68 6.26 14.73 -6.31
C LYS A 68 7.14 13.51 -5.99
N SER A 69 8.46 13.63 -6.08
CA SER A 69 9.38 12.54 -5.77
C SER A 69 9.31 12.15 -4.30
N GLU A 70 9.28 13.13 -3.41
CA GLU A 70 9.15 12.92 -1.96
C GLU A 70 7.83 12.22 -1.60
N ILE A 71 6.71 12.67 -2.16
CA ILE A 71 5.39 12.05 -1.97
C ILE A 71 5.37 10.60 -2.48
N GLN A 72 6.05 10.32 -3.59
CA GLN A 72 6.18 8.95 -4.10
C GLN A 72 7.02 8.06 -3.17
N GLY A 73 8.05 8.63 -2.54
CA GLY A 73 8.82 7.97 -1.48
C GLY A 73 7.93 7.56 -0.31
N LEU A 74 7.15 8.49 0.23
CA LEU A 74 6.19 8.21 1.32
C LEU A 74 5.16 7.14 0.95
N ASN A 75 4.63 7.19 -0.28
CA ASN A 75 3.70 6.18 -0.75
C ASN A 75 4.35 4.78 -0.82
N LYS A 76 5.62 4.71 -1.20
CA LYS A 76 6.37 3.46 -1.25
C LYS A 76 6.71 2.96 0.15
N ASP A 77 6.97 3.84 1.10
CA ASP A 77 7.23 3.45 2.49
C ASP A 77 6.00 2.78 3.13
N MET A 78 4.81 3.38 2.97
CA MET A 78 3.57 2.82 3.53
C MET A 78 3.01 1.60 2.79
N PHE A 79 3.08 1.60 1.46
CA PHE A 79 2.37 0.64 0.61
C PHE A 79 3.28 -0.19 -0.30
N GLY A 80 4.60 -0.02 -0.22
CA GLY A 80 5.54 -0.72 -1.08
C GLY A 80 5.58 -2.23 -0.86
N ASP A 81 5.37 -2.66 0.38
CA ASP A 81 5.33 -4.07 0.80
C ASP A 81 3.90 -4.58 1.05
N LEU A 82 2.88 -3.79 0.72
CA LEU A 82 1.48 -4.10 1.01
C LEU A 82 1.06 -5.48 0.48
N LEU A 83 1.48 -5.83 -0.74
CA LEU A 83 1.16 -7.14 -1.33
C LEU A 83 1.74 -8.29 -0.50
N SER A 84 2.99 -8.16 -0.06
CA SER A 84 3.65 -9.18 0.78
C SER A 84 2.99 -9.26 2.15
N ARG A 85 2.64 -8.13 2.76
CA ARG A 85 1.91 -8.10 4.04
C ARG A 85 0.54 -8.76 3.94
N VAL A 86 -0.20 -8.51 2.85
CA VAL A 86 -1.49 -9.15 2.59
C VAL A 86 -1.34 -10.66 2.38
N GLU A 87 -0.31 -11.08 1.65
CA GLU A 87 0.00 -12.50 1.47
C GLU A 87 0.32 -13.18 2.80
N HIS A 88 1.17 -12.59 3.63
CA HIS A 88 1.51 -13.11 4.95
C HIS A 88 0.30 -13.19 5.89
N ALA A 89 -0.53 -12.14 5.95
CA ALA A 89 -1.74 -12.14 6.78
C ALA A 89 -2.74 -13.21 6.30
N TYR A 90 -2.82 -13.43 4.98
CA TYR A 90 -3.66 -14.46 4.40
C TYR A 90 -3.17 -15.87 4.75
N ASP A 91 -1.86 -16.13 4.63
CA ASP A 91 -1.27 -17.41 4.99
C ASP A 91 -1.46 -17.72 6.50
N ASP A 92 -1.29 -16.72 7.38
CA ASP A 92 -1.55 -16.84 8.82
C ASP A 92 -3.01 -17.21 9.11
N LEU A 93 -3.95 -16.52 8.46
CA LEU A 93 -5.38 -16.84 8.57
C LEU A 93 -5.66 -18.29 8.15
N CYS A 94 -5.04 -18.76 7.07
CA CYS A 94 -5.20 -20.12 6.60
C CYS A 94 -4.70 -21.18 7.57
N LEU A 95 -3.59 -20.88 8.26
CA LEU A 95 -3.07 -21.76 9.31
C LEU A 95 -4.05 -21.83 10.48
N LYS A 96 -4.54 -20.69 10.97
CA LYS A 96 -5.54 -20.61 12.05
C LYS A 96 -6.83 -21.35 11.70
N GLN A 97 -7.33 -21.18 10.47
CA GLN A 97 -8.50 -21.91 9.97
C GLN A 97 -8.26 -23.43 9.97
N THR A 98 -7.08 -23.86 9.56
CA THR A 98 -6.72 -25.29 9.57
C THR A 98 -6.72 -25.85 10.99
N VAL A 99 -6.10 -25.14 11.93
CA VAL A 99 -6.07 -25.52 13.36
C VAL A 99 -7.48 -25.62 13.93
N ALA A 100 -8.34 -24.62 13.71
CA ALA A 100 -9.72 -24.63 14.19
C ALA A 100 -10.55 -25.78 13.59
N THR A 101 -10.24 -26.21 12.37
CA THR A 101 -10.91 -27.36 11.75
C THR A 101 -10.42 -28.71 12.24
N ASP A 102 -9.10 -28.86 12.46
CA ASP A 102 -8.51 -30.13 12.90
C ASP A 102 -8.70 -30.36 14.42
N PHE A 103 -8.65 -29.28 15.20
CA PHE A 103 -8.82 -29.26 16.66
C PHE A 103 -9.86 -28.21 17.06
N PRO A 104 -11.16 -28.53 16.94
CA PRO A 104 -12.22 -27.56 17.20
C PRO A 104 -12.25 -27.20 18.70
N SER A 105 -11.91 -25.95 19.01
CA SER A 105 -12.02 -25.35 20.33
C SER A 105 -12.52 -23.92 20.20
N THR A 106 -13.19 -23.40 21.23
CA THR A 106 -13.69 -22.01 21.24
C THR A 106 -12.56 -21.01 21.02
N GLU A 107 -11.41 -21.25 21.66
CA GLU A 107 -10.19 -20.43 21.52
C GLU A 107 -9.67 -20.40 20.07
N ALA A 108 -9.65 -21.55 19.37
CA ALA A 108 -9.18 -21.62 17.99
C ALA A 108 -10.10 -20.84 17.02
N PHE A 109 -11.42 -20.82 17.26
CA PHE A 109 -12.35 -20.02 16.45
C PHE A 109 -12.26 -18.51 16.78
N GLU A 110 -11.99 -18.14 18.04
CA GLU A 110 -11.72 -16.75 18.42
C GLU A 110 -10.46 -16.22 17.74
N GLU A 111 -9.40 -17.03 17.67
CA GLU A 111 -8.16 -16.66 17.00
C GLU A 111 -8.32 -16.45 15.48
N VAL A 112 -9.15 -17.28 14.83
CA VAL A 112 -9.55 -17.07 13.43
C VAL A 112 -10.33 -15.77 13.26
N SER A 113 -11.27 -15.47 14.16
CA SER A 113 -12.08 -14.24 14.12
C SER A 113 -11.19 -13.00 14.28
N ALA A 114 -10.26 -13.01 15.22
CA ALA A 114 -9.31 -11.93 15.44
C ALA A 114 -8.43 -11.65 14.22
N GLY A 115 -8.09 -12.69 13.44
CA GLY A 115 -7.35 -12.56 12.19
C GLY A 115 -8.07 -11.77 11.08
N TRP A 116 -9.40 -11.62 11.16
CA TRP A 116 -10.19 -10.85 10.17
C TRP A 116 -10.40 -9.38 10.53
N GLU A 117 -10.18 -8.98 11.78
CA GLU A 117 -10.49 -7.62 12.26
C GLU A 117 -9.33 -6.62 12.16
N HIS A 118 -8.19 -7.03 11.58
CA HIS A 118 -7.00 -6.20 11.36
C HIS A 118 -6.96 -5.56 9.97
#